data_AF-A0A6A3ZV62-F1
#
_entry.id   AF-A0A6A3ZV62-F1
#
_cell.length_a   1.000
_cell.length_b   1.000
_cell.length_c   1.000
_cell.angle_alpha   90.00
_cell.angle_beta   90.00
_cell.angle_gamma   90.00
#
_symmetry.space_group_name_H-M   'P 1'
#
loop_
_entity.id
_entity.type
_entity.pdbx_description
1 polymer ?
#
loop_
_entity_poly.entity_id
_entity_poly.type
_entity_poly.pdbx_seq_one_letter_code
_entity_poly.pdbx_strand_id
1 'polypeptide(L)'
;MESKRSISTKYAWKKKPSIHLLEMSMIPTHRNFLPRYQRADQVAEWVFNVVKHCPVRLDLKSCERSEEVRDALLQKFHRWPETKIASAAEKFNTLNQQAEQRCQEQVQLYLQELREKLLGGTNALFWLDILQPLKHSALLPRHEVREVLVALLEEIRAIDGLFELLMRTNERLWAVLALPLRLEPLFQGVSSLALRGHEVSAMEAMQLLVLYAEQYTAFSSQKKRVFPLGLSVVASVGAFVPLDASNLNELPEAIREKLAMPLSRIIPDWIEVIGAVLDIVDKSLTSRWMACERAPYEEELNTTVQTALQDAFARFTHALVTDQLYAMRTVDGERSSTNGDPLVVTILSKGKMLIVQARRESLFV
;
A
#
# COMPACT_ATOMS: atom_id res chain seq x y z
N MET A 1 -24.53 34.08 42.42
CA MET A 1 -24.80 35.44 42.92
C MET A 1 -23.53 36.22 42.75
N GLU A 2 -23.51 37.09 41.73
CA GLU A 2 -23.50 38.56 41.92
C GLU A 2 -22.10 39.07 42.29
N SER A 3 -21.59 40.20 41.83
CA SER A 3 -21.93 41.17 40.80
C SER A 3 -20.89 42.29 40.99
N LYS A 4 -20.60 43.05 39.93
CA LYS A 4 -19.94 44.38 39.92
C LYS A 4 -18.41 44.38 40.10
N ARG A 5 -17.64 44.81 39.09
CA ARG A 5 -17.40 46.22 38.64
C ARG A 5 -16.90 47.06 39.84
N SER A 6 -15.82 47.83 39.79
CA SER A 6 -15.38 48.71 38.70
C SER A 6 -14.08 49.46 39.08
N ILE A 7 -13.27 49.81 38.05
CA ILE A 7 -12.60 51.12 37.81
C ILE A 7 -11.48 51.57 38.76
N SER A 8 -10.28 51.83 38.18
CA SER A 8 -9.73 53.19 38.00
C SER A 8 -8.36 53.16 37.30
N THR A 9 -8.31 53.58 36.02
CA THR A 9 -7.61 54.77 35.45
C THR A 9 -6.07 54.72 35.47
N LYS A 10 -5.31 55.14 34.46
CA LYS A 10 -5.30 56.42 33.71
C LYS A 10 -4.08 56.36 32.74
N TYR A 11 -4.21 56.56 31.43
CA TYR A 11 -3.71 57.69 30.60
C TYR A 11 -3.32 57.09 29.21
N ALA A 12 -3.33 57.73 28.04
CA ALA A 12 -4.07 58.84 27.46
C ALA A 12 -3.63 58.98 25.97
N TRP A 13 -4.45 59.67 25.17
CA TRP A 13 -4.19 60.35 23.88
C TRP A 13 -4.27 59.61 22.53
N LYS A 14 -5.34 59.98 21.82
CA LYS A 14 -5.56 60.00 20.37
C LYS A 14 -4.33 60.44 19.55
N LYS A 15 -4.07 59.76 18.44
CA LYS A 15 -3.60 60.37 17.18
C LYS A 15 -4.00 59.48 15.99
N LYS A 16 -4.81 60.01 15.07
CA LYS A 16 -4.94 59.51 13.69
C LYS A 16 -3.58 59.65 12.99
N PRO A 17 -3.29 58.82 11.99
CA PRO A 17 -2.75 59.33 10.74
C PRO A 17 -3.58 58.81 9.56
N SER A 18 -4.18 59.70 8.78
CA SER A 18 -3.60 60.27 7.55
C SER A 18 -3.78 59.33 6.37
N ILE A 19 -4.88 59.57 5.65
CA ILE A 19 -5.10 59.09 4.28
C ILE A 19 -4.02 59.77 3.43
N HIS A 20 -3.00 59.01 3.04
CA HIS A 20 -2.16 59.40 1.92
C HIS A 20 -2.76 58.77 0.68
N LEU A 21 -3.46 59.60 -0.09
CA LEU A 21 -3.59 59.44 -1.53
C LEU A 21 -2.18 59.23 -2.09
N LEU A 22 -1.91 58.05 -2.63
CA LEU A 22 -0.80 57.89 -3.57
C LEU A 22 -1.34 58.26 -4.94
N GLU A 23 -1.04 59.51 -5.30
CA GLU A 23 -1.11 60.04 -6.65
C GLU A 23 -0.44 59.08 -7.63
N MET A 24 -1.15 58.84 -8.73
CA MET A 24 -0.56 58.41 -9.99
C MET A 24 0.54 59.40 -10.37
N SER A 25 1.81 58.99 -10.27
CA SER A 25 2.87 59.66 -11.00
C SER A 25 3.96 58.67 -11.42
N MET A 26 4.15 58.65 -12.74
CA MET A 26 5.39 58.44 -13.48
C MET A 26 6.14 57.11 -13.29
N ILE A 27 6.16 56.38 -14.41
CA ILE A 27 7.16 55.37 -14.77
C ILE A 27 8.57 55.92 -14.43
N PRO A 28 9.34 55.29 -13.53
CA PRO A 28 10.72 55.68 -13.30
C PRO A 28 11.61 55.01 -14.35
N THR A 29 12.35 55.83 -15.09
CA THR A 29 13.46 55.43 -15.94
C THR A 29 14.62 54.85 -15.12
N HIS A 30 15.06 53.65 -15.52
CA HIS A 30 16.34 52.97 -15.21
C HIS A 30 16.79 52.81 -13.74
N ARG A 31 16.07 51.96 -12.99
CA ARG A 31 16.67 50.91 -12.14
C ARG A 31 15.79 49.66 -12.23
N ASN A 32 16.35 48.52 -12.66
CA ASN A 32 15.62 47.26 -12.87
C ASN A 32 15.16 46.63 -11.54
N PHE A 33 14.17 47.22 -10.87
CA PHE A 33 13.49 46.61 -9.73
C PHE A 33 12.40 45.67 -10.23
N LEU A 34 12.82 44.46 -10.61
CA LEU A 34 11.88 43.37 -10.89
C LEU A 34 11.23 42.95 -9.56
N PRO A 35 9.89 42.95 -9.46
CA PRO A 35 9.18 42.43 -8.29
C PRO A 35 9.62 41.00 -7.98
N ARG A 36 9.88 40.71 -6.70
CA ARG A 36 10.32 39.39 -6.22
C ARG A 36 9.36 38.88 -5.17
N TYR A 37 8.94 37.64 -5.32
CA TYR A 37 7.97 36.98 -4.45
C TYR A 37 8.52 35.64 -3.99
N GLN A 38 8.24 35.26 -2.75
CA GLN A 38 8.64 33.95 -2.24
C GLN A 38 7.60 32.87 -2.55
N ARG A 39 6.34 33.29 -2.70
CA ARG A 39 5.18 32.41 -2.85
C ARG A 39 4.37 32.75 -4.09
N ALA A 40 3.74 31.73 -4.66
CA ALA A 40 2.96 31.82 -5.89
C ALA A 40 1.65 32.63 -5.74
N ASP A 41 1.03 32.60 -4.56
CA ASP A 41 -0.14 33.41 -4.19
C ASP A 41 0.13 34.92 -4.32
N GLN A 42 1.31 35.38 -3.92
CA GLN A 42 1.73 36.78 -4.04
C GLN A 42 1.91 37.21 -5.50
N VAL A 43 2.41 36.30 -6.34
CA VAL A 43 2.49 36.54 -7.79
C VAL A 43 1.10 36.61 -8.39
N ALA A 44 0.20 35.71 -8.02
CA ALA A 44 -1.17 35.71 -8.48
C ALA A 44 -1.92 36.99 -8.07
N GLU A 45 -1.71 37.48 -6.84
CA GLU A 45 -2.23 38.77 -6.36
C GLU A 45 -1.71 39.94 -7.19
N TRP A 46 -0.41 39.95 -7.50
CA TRP A 46 0.17 41.00 -8.34
C TRP A 46 -0.45 40.99 -9.74
N VAL A 47 -0.53 39.81 -10.39
CA VAL A 47 -1.17 39.67 -11.71
C VAL A 47 -2.63 40.11 -11.66
N PHE A 48 -3.37 39.72 -10.61
CA PHE A 48 -4.76 40.12 -10.41
C PHE A 48 -4.94 41.64 -10.36
N ASN A 49 -4.01 42.37 -9.76
CA ASN A 49 -4.06 43.82 -9.71
C ASN A 49 -3.65 44.47 -11.04
N VAL A 50 -2.68 43.92 -11.75
CA VAL A 50 -2.21 44.46 -13.05
C VAL A 50 -3.27 44.30 -14.14
N VAL A 51 -3.97 43.17 -14.18
CA VAL A 51 -4.97 42.85 -15.21
C VAL A 51 -6.18 43.80 -15.17
N LYS A 52 -6.44 44.44 -14.03
CA LYS A 52 -7.47 45.50 -13.92
C LYS A 52 -7.19 46.67 -14.87
N HIS A 53 -5.92 46.97 -15.12
CA HIS A 53 -5.49 48.16 -15.84
C HIS A 53 -5.09 47.91 -17.30
N CYS A 54 -4.71 46.68 -17.66
CA CYS A 54 -4.34 46.34 -19.04
C CYS A 54 -4.47 44.83 -19.31
N PRO A 55 -4.63 44.43 -20.59
CA PRO A 55 -4.54 43.03 -20.99
C PRO A 55 -3.13 42.48 -20.72
N VAL A 56 -3.03 41.21 -20.32
CA VAL A 56 -1.76 40.58 -19.92
C VAL A 56 -1.51 39.31 -20.71
N ARG A 57 -0.31 39.16 -21.25
CA ARG A 57 0.20 37.91 -21.82
C ARG A 57 1.18 37.27 -20.85
N LEU A 58 0.77 36.18 -20.21
CA LEU A 58 1.62 35.44 -19.29
C LEU A 58 2.56 34.48 -20.02
N ASP A 59 3.82 34.47 -19.61
CA ASP A 59 4.80 33.47 -20.02
C ASP A 59 5.42 32.78 -18.79
N LEU A 60 5.12 31.48 -18.65
CA LEU A 60 5.62 30.62 -17.58
C LEU A 60 6.68 29.62 -18.07
N LYS A 61 7.07 29.64 -19.35
CA LYS A 61 7.92 28.59 -19.97
C LYS A 61 9.27 28.43 -19.28
N SER A 62 9.80 29.50 -18.71
CA SER A 62 11.10 29.53 -18.03
C SER A 62 10.97 29.47 -16.49
N CYS A 63 9.81 29.07 -15.97
CA CYS A 63 9.56 28.93 -14.54
C CYS A 63 9.55 27.45 -14.13
N GLU A 64 10.53 27.03 -13.32
CA GLU A 64 10.57 25.69 -12.71
C GLU A 64 9.34 25.43 -11.82
N ARG A 65 8.81 26.48 -11.17
CA ARG A 65 7.62 26.43 -10.31
C ARG A 65 6.34 26.81 -11.08
N SER A 66 6.30 26.52 -12.38
CA SER A 66 5.19 26.92 -13.26
C SER A 66 3.86 26.32 -12.83
N GLU A 67 3.82 25.08 -12.33
CA GLU A 67 2.59 24.45 -11.82
C GLU A 67 2.04 25.16 -10.58
N GLU A 68 2.89 25.48 -9.60
CA GLU A 68 2.47 26.21 -8.39
C GLU A 68 1.91 27.61 -8.75
N VAL A 69 2.55 28.29 -9.69
CA VAL A 69 2.12 29.62 -10.17
C VAL A 69 0.82 29.53 -10.95
N ARG A 70 0.68 28.53 -11.84
CA ARG A 70 -0.55 28.21 -12.58
C ARG A 70 -1.71 28.02 -11.60
N ASP A 71 -1.51 27.19 -10.59
CA ASP A 71 -2.57 26.80 -9.66
C ASP A 71 -3.01 27.99 -8.81
N ALA A 72 -2.06 28.78 -8.30
CA ALA A 72 -2.35 30.01 -7.56
C ALA A 72 -3.11 31.04 -8.42
N LEU A 73 -2.76 31.18 -9.70
CA LEU A 73 -3.46 32.05 -10.64
C LEU A 73 -4.90 31.57 -10.88
N LEU A 74 -5.10 30.28 -11.15
CA LEU A 74 -6.44 29.72 -11.36
C LEU A 74 -7.34 29.89 -10.14
N GLN A 75 -6.81 29.69 -8.93
CA GLN A 75 -7.54 29.92 -7.68
C GLN A 75 -7.87 31.41 -7.48
N LYS A 76 -6.89 32.31 -7.67
CA LYS A 76 -7.07 33.75 -7.45
C LYS A 76 -8.13 34.36 -8.36
N PHE A 77 -8.26 33.85 -9.58
CA PHE A 77 -9.23 34.31 -10.56
C PHE A 77 -10.53 33.49 -10.57
N HIS A 78 -10.75 32.59 -9.60
CA HIS A 78 -11.93 31.72 -9.53
C HIS A 78 -12.16 30.92 -10.83
N ARG A 79 -11.08 30.49 -11.47
CA ARG A 79 -11.08 29.65 -12.69
C ARG A 79 -10.58 28.23 -12.42
N TRP A 80 -10.44 27.86 -11.15
CA TRP A 80 -10.11 26.49 -10.77
C TRP A 80 -11.19 25.52 -11.29
N PRO A 81 -10.83 24.43 -11.97
CA PRO A 81 -11.80 23.51 -12.55
C PRO A 81 -12.38 22.56 -11.49
N GLU A 82 -13.04 23.11 -10.46
CA GLU A 82 -13.59 22.38 -9.30
C GLU A 82 -14.44 21.19 -9.73
N THR A 83 -15.38 21.39 -10.66
CA THR A 83 -16.32 20.36 -11.10
C THR A 83 -15.64 19.19 -11.80
N LYS A 84 -14.64 19.46 -12.66
CA LYS A 84 -13.90 18.41 -13.37
C LYS A 84 -13.02 17.61 -12.41
N ILE A 85 -12.34 18.28 -11.49
CA ILE A 85 -11.48 17.62 -10.50
C ILE A 85 -12.33 16.79 -9.54
N ALA A 86 -13.45 17.33 -9.05
CA ALA A 86 -14.37 16.60 -8.18
C ALA A 86 -14.95 15.37 -8.88
N SER A 87 -15.37 15.50 -10.14
CA SER A 87 -15.87 14.36 -10.92
C SER A 87 -14.80 13.29 -11.15
N ALA A 88 -13.55 13.67 -11.43
CA ALA A 88 -12.44 12.73 -11.57
C ALA A 88 -12.15 12.01 -10.24
N ALA A 89 -12.16 12.73 -9.12
CA ALA A 89 -11.98 12.15 -7.80
C ALA A 89 -13.12 11.18 -7.42
N GLU A 90 -14.37 11.52 -7.75
CA GLU A 90 -15.53 10.65 -7.51
C GLU A 90 -15.46 9.37 -8.34
N LYS A 91 -15.12 9.49 -9.63
CA LYS A 91 -14.90 8.34 -10.52
C LYS A 91 -13.78 7.43 -9.97
N PHE A 92 -12.65 8.01 -9.57
CA PHE A 92 -11.56 7.28 -8.94
C PHE A 92 -12.01 6.55 -7.68
N ASN A 93 -12.72 7.23 -6.77
CA ASN A 93 -13.19 6.62 -5.53
C ASN A 93 -14.12 5.44 -5.79
N THR A 94 -15.02 5.55 -6.76
CA THR A 94 -15.95 4.48 -7.13
C THR A 94 -15.22 3.28 -7.71
N LEU A 95 -14.29 3.51 -8.65
CA LEU A 95 -13.48 2.43 -9.24
C LEU A 95 -12.59 1.77 -8.19
N ASN A 96 -11.97 2.55 -7.32
CA ASN A 96 -11.13 2.04 -6.25
C ASN A 96 -11.93 1.19 -5.26
N GLN A 97 -13.15 1.60 -4.87
CA GLN A 97 -14.01 0.79 -4.00
C GLN A 97 -14.43 -0.52 -4.65
N GLN A 98 -14.74 -0.52 -5.95
CA GLN A 98 -15.08 -1.74 -6.68
C GLN A 98 -13.87 -2.68 -6.80
N ALA A 99 -12.68 -2.14 -7.08
CA ALA A 99 -11.44 -2.90 -7.10
C ALA A 99 -11.14 -3.49 -5.71
N GLU A 100 -11.38 -2.73 -4.64
CA GLU A 100 -11.19 -3.19 -3.27
C GLU A 100 -12.07 -4.38 -2.91
N GLN A 101 -13.35 -4.30 -3.22
CA GLN A 101 -14.29 -5.40 -2.99
C GLN A 101 -13.88 -6.66 -3.77
N ARG A 102 -13.56 -6.52 -5.07
CA ARG A 102 -13.13 -7.65 -5.91
C ARG A 102 -11.84 -8.28 -5.40
N CYS A 103 -10.87 -7.45 -4.99
CA CYS A 103 -9.61 -7.92 -4.43
C CYS A 103 -9.84 -8.72 -3.15
N GLN A 104 -10.66 -8.19 -2.22
CA GLN A 104 -10.98 -8.88 -0.97
C GLN A 104 -11.71 -10.21 -1.24
N GLU A 105 -12.68 -10.23 -2.15
CA GLU A 105 -13.39 -11.45 -2.54
C GLU A 105 -12.44 -12.50 -3.13
N GLN A 106 -11.54 -12.11 -4.04
CA GLN A 106 -10.59 -13.03 -4.66
C GLN A 106 -9.59 -13.62 -3.66
N VAL A 107 -9.04 -12.78 -2.78
CA VAL A 107 -8.12 -13.25 -1.72
C VAL A 107 -8.83 -14.21 -0.79
N GLN A 108 -10.04 -13.89 -0.36
CA GLN A 108 -10.81 -14.75 0.56
C GLN A 108 -11.18 -16.09 -0.08
N LEU A 109 -11.59 -16.10 -1.36
CA LEU A 109 -11.86 -17.34 -2.10
C LEU A 109 -10.62 -18.22 -2.21
N TYR A 110 -9.47 -17.62 -2.57
CA TYR A 110 -8.20 -18.33 -2.66
C TYR A 110 -7.80 -18.97 -1.32
N LEU A 111 -7.86 -18.19 -0.24
CA LEU A 111 -7.50 -18.66 1.10
C LEU A 111 -8.48 -19.71 1.63
N GLN A 112 -9.76 -19.59 1.32
CA GLN A 112 -10.76 -20.59 1.65
C GLN A 112 -10.47 -21.90 0.93
N GLU A 113 -10.17 -21.87 -0.37
CA GLU A 113 -9.83 -23.07 -1.14
C GLU A 113 -8.56 -23.74 -0.58
N LEU A 114 -7.52 -22.96 -0.28
CA LEU A 114 -6.31 -23.48 0.37
C LEU A 114 -6.63 -24.13 1.73
N ARG A 115 -7.43 -23.46 2.55
CA ARG A 115 -7.85 -23.97 3.85
C ARG A 115 -8.60 -25.29 3.71
N GLU A 116 -9.58 -25.36 2.81
CA GLU A 116 -10.39 -26.56 2.58
C GLU A 116 -9.52 -27.74 2.12
N LYS A 117 -8.59 -27.51 1.18
CA LYS A 117 -7.66 -28.54 0.71
C LYS A 117 -6.75 -29.05 1.82
N LEU A 118 -6.16 -28.16 2.61
CA LEU A 118 -5.27 -28.52 3.72
C LEU A 118 -6.02 -29.26 4.83
N LEU A 119 -7.20 -28.75 5.22
CA LEU A 119 -8.02 -29.38 6.27
C LEU A 119 -8.57 -30.73 5.82
N GLY A 120 -9.11 -30.83 4.60
CA GLY A 120 -9.60 -32.08 4.02
C GLY A 120 -8.50 -33.12 3.81
N GLY A 121 -7.26 -32.67 3.62
CA GLY A 121 -6.07 -33.51 3.46
C GLY A 121 -5.27 -33.76 4.72
N THR A 122 -5.73 -33.31 5.90
CA THR A 122 -4.94 -33.38 7.14
C THR A 122 -4.55 -34.82 7.50
N ASN A 123 -5.50 -35.75 7.45
CA ASN A 123 -5.22 -37.15 7.76
C ASN A 123 -4.23 -37.78 6.77
N ALA A 124 -4.31 -37.42 5.49
CA ALA A 124 -3.39 -37.86 4.45
C ALA A 124 -1.97 -37.32 4.69
N LEU A 125 -1.85 -36.05 5.06
CA LEU A 125 -0.56 -35.41 5.39
C LEU A 125 0.13 -36.07 6.58
N PHE A 126 -0.64 -36.59 7.55
CA PHE A 126 -0.15 -37.29 8.73
C PHE A 126 -0.25 -38.83 8.63
N TRP A 127 -0.44 -39.39 7.43
CA TRP A 127 -0.54 -40.83 7.16
C TRP A 127 -1.60 -41.57 8.00
N LEU A 128 -2.55 -40.88 8.62
CA LEU A 128 -3.60 -41.51 9.43
C LEU A 128 -4.55 -42.34 8.57
N ASP A 129 -4.71 -42.00 7.29
CA ASP A 129 -5.49 -42.79 6.34
C ASP A 129 -4.91 -44.18 6.11
N ILE A 130 -3.61 -44.34 6.32
CA ILE A 130 -2.86 -45.60 6.16
C ILE A 130 -2.76 -46.33 7.51
N LEU A 131 -2.53 -45.57 8.59
CA LEU A 131 -2.34 -46.12 9.93
C LEU A 131 -3.67 -46.54 10.58
N GLN A 132 -4.75 -45.82 10.31
CA GLN A 132 -6.10 -46.05 10.80
C GLN A 132 -7.11 -45.89 9.65
N PRO A 133 -7.11 -46.81 8.66
CA PRO A 133 -8.00 -46.71 7.53
C PRO A 133 -9.47 -46.81 7.98
N LEU A 134 -10.14 -45.67 8.08
CA LEU A 134 -11.59 -45.60 8.23
C LEU A 134 -12.24 -46.03 6.91
N LYS A 135 -13.38 -46.74 6.97
CA LYS A 135 -14.05 -47.36 5.81
C LYS A 135 -14.56 -46.39 4.72
N HIS A 136 -14.35 -45.07 4.85
CA HIS A 136 -14.79 -44.09 3.86
C HIS A 136 -13.60 -43.48 3.10
N SER A 137 -13.49 -43.91 1.83
CA SER A 137 -12.39 -43.67 0.90
C SER A 137 -12.47 -42.34 0.14
N ALA A 138 -12.94 -41.27 0.78
CA ALA A 138 -13.05 -39.94 0.16
C ALA A 138 -12.15 -38.95 0.89
N LEU A 139 -10.84 -39.12 0.72
CA LEU A 139 -9.81 -38.23 1.23
C LEU A 139 -9.00 -37.74 0.04
N LEU A 140 -8.60 -36.47 0.06
CA LEU A 140 -7.74 -35.91 -0.96
C LEU A 140 -6.44 -36.72 -1.03
N PRO A 141 -5.96 -37.10 -2.23
CA PRO A 141 -4.72 -37.83 -2.36
C PRO A 141 -3.56 -37.10 -1.68
N ARG A 142 -2.77 -37.80 -0.87
CA ARG A 142 -1.66 -37.21 -0.10
C ARG A 142 -0.73 -36.35 -0.96
N HIS A 143 -0.44 -36.78 -2.19
CA HIS A 143 0.46 -36.06 -3.08
C HIS A 143 -0.07 -34.66 -3.45
N GLU A 144 -1.36 -34.53 -3.76
CA GLU A 144 -2.01 -33.26 -4.08
C GLU A 144 -1.95 -32.30 -2.88
N VAL A 145 -2.31 -32.79 -1.69
CA VAL A 145 -2.30 -31.97 -0.46
C VAL A 145 -0.87 -31.57 -0.09
N ARG A 146 0.11 -32.45 -0.30
CA ARG A 146 1.53 -32.14 -0.10
C ARG A 146 1.99 -31.04 -1.04
N GLU A 147 1.60 -31.07 -2.32
CA GLU A 147 1.90 -30.02 -3.28
C GLU A 147 1.29 -28.67 -2.85
N VAL A 148 0.03 -28.68 -2.39
CA VAL A 148 -0.62 -27.49 -1.83
C VAL A 148 0.16 -26.92 -0.65
N LEU A 149 0.60 -27.77 0.29
CA LEU A 149 1.40 -27.33 1.44
C LEU A 149 2.76 -26.77 1.02
N VAL A 150 3.44 -27.40 0.07
CA VAL A 150 4.73 -26.91 -0.45
C VAL A 150 4.56 -25.56 -1.14
N ALA A 151 3.54 -25.42 -2.01
CA ALA A 151 3.24 -24.18 -2.69
C ALA A 151 2.96 -23.04 -1.69
N LEU A 152 2.17 -23.30 -0.64
CA LEU A 152 1.93 -22.31 0.43
C LEU A 152 3.24 -21.89 1.13
N LEU A 153 4.11 -22.83 1.46
CA LEU A 153 5.40 -22.54 2.10
C LEU A 153 6.33 -21.72 1.19
N GLU A 154 6.32 -22.00 -0.12
CA GLU A 154 7.08 -21.24 -1.12
C GLU A 154 6.52 -19.83 -1.29
N GLU A 155 5.20 -19.68 -1.37
CA GLU A 155 4.53 -18.38 -1.45
C GLU A 155 4.85 -17.52 -0.22
N ILE A 156 4.78 -18.09 0.97
CA ILE A 156 5.15 -17.39 2.22
C ILE A 156 6.59 -16.86 2.16
N ARG A 157 7.51 -17.64 1.58
CA ARG A 157 8.92 -17.24 1.43
C ARG A 157 9.14 -16.22 0.31
N ALA A 158 8.32 -16.27 -0.74
CA ALA A 158 8.42 -15.37 -1.89
C ALA A 158 7.81 -14.00 -1.60
N ILE A 159 6.88 -13.89 -0.66
CA ILE A 159 6.30 -12.61 -0.23
C ILE A 159 7.30 -11.89 0.68
N ASP A 160 7.88 -10.81 0.16
CA ASP A 160 8.84 -9.96 0.89
C ASP A 160 8.35 -9.60 2.30
N GLY A 161 9.16 -9.95 3.31
CA GLY A 161 8.90 -9.61 4.71
C GLY A 161 7.84 -10.48 5.41
N LEU A 162 7.10 -11.33 4.69
CA LEU A 162 6.05 -12.18 5.29
C LEU A 162 6.65 -13.30 6.13
N PHE A 163 7.71 -13.93 5.64
CA PHE A 163 8.44 -14.94 6.40
C PHE A 163 9.00 -14.34 7.71
N GLU A 164 9.61 -13.17 7.64
CA GLU A 164 10.10 -12.44 8.81
C GLU A 164 8.98 -12.05 9.76
N LEU A 165 7.82 -11.65 9.24
CA LEU A 165 6.63 -11.33 10.03
C LEU A 165 6.12 -12.55 10.79
N LEU A 166 6.05 -13.71 10.13
CA LEU A 166 5.70 -14.98 10.77
C LEU A 166 6.68 -15.36 11.87
N MET A 167 7.98 -15.29 11.58
CA MET A 167 9.03 -15.61 12.55
C MET A 167 9.04 -14.66 13.75
N ARG A 168 8.75 -13.38 13.55
CA ARG A 168 8.63 -12.38 14.64
C ARG A 168 7.38 -12.59 15.48
N THR A 169 6.26 -12.98 14.87
CA THR A 169 4.99 -13.18 15.57
C THR A 169 5.08 -14.41 16.46
N ASN A 170 5.52 -15.53 15.89
CA ASN A 170 5.77 -16.76 16.62
C ASN A 170 6.63 -17.70 15.77
N GLU A 171 7.91 -17.85 16.15
CA GLU A 171 8.89 -18.74 15.49
C GLU A 171 8.39 -20.18 15.31
N ARG A 172 7.42 -20.62 16.13
CA ARG A 172 6.86 -21.97 16.06
C ARG A 172 5.87 -22.15 14.91
N LEU A 173 5.21 -21.09 14.43
CA LEU A 173 4.21 -21.19 13.35
C LEU A 173 4.80 -21.87 12.12
N TRP A 174 5.99 -21.40 11.69
CA TRP A 174 6.68 -21.99 10.55
C TRP A 174 7.08 -23.45 10.79
N ALA A 175 7.58 -23.76 11.99
CA ALA A 175 8.05 -25.09 12.32
C ALA A 175 6.91 -26.13 12.39
N VAL A 176 5.75 -25.73 12.93
CA VAL A 176 4.55 -26.57 12.99
C VAL A 176 3.89 -26.68 11.62
N LEU A 177 3.80 -25.60 10.84
CA LEU A 177 3.23 -25.62 9.49
C LEU A 177 3.97 -26.62 8.58
N ALA A 178 5.30 -26.60 8.61
CA ALA A 178 6.15 -27.50 7.82
C ALA A 178 6.32 -28.91 8.43
N LEU A 179 5.69 -29.19 9.58
CA LEU A 179 5.88 -30.44 10.32
C LEU A 179 5.53 -31.71 9.52
N PRO A 180 4.42 -31.77 8.75
CA PRO A 180 4.12 -32.96 7.94
C PRO A 180 5.27 -33.34 7.00
N LEU A 181 5.91 -32.35 6.38
CA LEU A 181 7.04 -32.58 5.45
C LEU A 181 8.29 -33.09 6.17
N ARG A 182 8.48 -32.70 7.44
CA ARG A 182 9.64 -33.14 8.26
C ARG A 182 9.43 -34.51 8.89
N LEU A 183 8.18 -34.87 9.17
CA LEU A 183 7.83 -36.19 9.72
C LEU A 183 7.94 -37.30 8.66
N GLU A 184 7.79 -36.97 7.37
CA GLU A 184 7.86 -37.92 6.26
C GLU A 184 9.10 -38.84 6.29
N PRO A 185 10.35 -38.32 6.29
CA PRO A 185 11.54 -39.17 6.33
C PRO A 185 11.69 -39.96 7.64
N LEU A 186 11.18 -39.43 8.76
CA LEU A 186 11.23 -40.13 10.06
C LEU A 186 10.26 -41.31 10.07
N PHE A 187 9.05 -41.08 9.57
CA PHE A 187 8.03 -42.11 9.40
C PHE A 187 8.53 -43.22 8.45
N GLN A 188 9.15 -42.84 7.33
CA GLN A 188 9.82 -43.76 6.41
C GLN A 188 10.83 -44.69 7.10
N GLY A 189 11.71 -44.12 7.93
CA GLY A 189 12.70 -44.89 8.67
C GLY A 189 12.07 -45.92 9.60
N VAL A 190 11.06 -45.51 10.38
CA VAL A 190 10.33 -46.41 11.29
C VAL A 190 9.64 -47.53 10.51
N SER A 191 8.93 -47.19 9.43
CA SER A 191 8.22 -48.18 8.61
C SER A 191 9.19 -49.16 7.94
N SER A 192 10.33 -48.69 7.44
CA SER A 192 11.33 -49.56 6.81
C SER A 192 11.94 -50.57 7.79
N LEU A 193 12.24 -50.14 9.02
CA LEU A 193 12.75 -51.02 10.07
C LEU A 193 11.71 -52.08 10.45
N ALA A 194 10.44 -51.67 10.58
CA ALA A 194 9.34 -52.57 10.90
C ALA A 194 9.15 -53.65 9.82
N LEU A 195 9.09 -53.25 8.54
CA LEU A 195 8.89 -54.17 7.41
C LEU A 195 10.06 -55.15 7.22
N ARG A 196 11.27 -54.80 7.67
CA ARG A 196 12.45 -55.67 7.63
C ARG A 196 12.56 -56.62 8.84
N GLY A 197 11.60 -56.59 9.76
CA GLY A 197 11.59 -57.43 10.96
C GLY A 197 12.48 -56.93 12.10
N HIS A 198 12.95 -55.68 12.05
CA HIS A 198 13.73 -55.05 13.12
C HIS A 198 12.81 -54.35 14.14
N GLU A 199 11.92 -55.10 14.78
CA GLU A 199 10.85 -54.56 15.63
C GLU A 199 11.36 -53.72 16.80
N VAL A 200 12.43 -54.17 17.48
CA VAL A 200 13.01 -53.44 18.63
C VAL A 200 13.52 -52.05 18.18
N SER A 201 14.28 -52.00 17.09
CA SER A 201 14.80 -50.75 16.53
C SER A 201 13.69 -49.86 15.97
N ALA A 202 12.64 -50.44 15.38
CA ALA A 202 11.46 -49.69 14.93
C ALA A 202 10.74 -49.03 16.12
N MET A 203 10.61 -49.75 17.24
CA MET A 203 9.99 -49.22 18.47
C MET A 203 10.83 -48.10 19.10
N GLU A 204 12.16 -48.23 19.14
CA GLU A 204 13.06 -47.15 19.60
C GLU A 204 12.97 -45.92 18.71
N ALA A 205 13.07 -46.09 17.38
CA ALA A 205 12.95 -44.99 16.42
C ALA A 205 11.57 -44.30 16.50
N MET A 206 10.51 -45.07 16.74
CA MET A 206 9.18 -44.53 16.96
C MET A 206 9.10 -43.64 18.20
N GLN A 207 9.71 -44.04 19.33
CA GLN A 207 9.75 -43.18 20.53
C GLN A 207 10.41 -41.83 20.24
N LEU A 208 11.44 -41.82 19.40
CA LEU A 208 12.10 -40.58 18.97
C LEU A 208 11.22 -39.72 18.08
N LEU A 209 10.46 -40.33 17.16
CA LEU A 209 9.47 -39.64 16.35
C LEU A 209 8.40 -38.98 17.23
N VAL A 210 7.92 -39.68 18.26
CA VAL A 210 6.95 -39.13 19.24
C VAL A 210 7.54 -37.96 19.98
N LEU A 211 8.75 -38.09 20.53
CA LEU A 211 9.43 -37.00 21.23
C LEU A 211 9.66 -35.79 20.33
N TYR A 212 10.01 -36.01 19.06
CA TYR A 212 10.17 -34.97 18.07
C TYR A 212 8.84 -34.26 17.79
N ALA A 213 7.78 -35.02 17.50
CA ALA A 213 6.44 -34.49 17.31
C ALA A 213 5.96 -33.65 18.51
N GLU A 214 6.04 -34.20 19.72
CA GLU A 214 5.62 -33.54 20.97
C GLU A 214 6.37 -32.23 21.25
N GLN A 215 7.62 -32.09 20.78
CA GLN A 215 8.39 -30.86 20.92
C GLN A 215 7.78 -29.70 20.12
N TYR A 216 7.12 -30.01 19.00
CA TYR A 216 6.46 -29.03 18.14
C TYR A 216 4.99 -28.85 18.46
N THR A 217 4.34 -29.82 19.13
CA THR A 217 2.89 -29.81 19.44
C THR A 217 2.55 -29.51 20.89
N ALA A 218 3.13 -28.43 21.39
CA ALA A 218 2.81 -27.86 22.69
C ALA A 218 2.51 -26.37 22.51
N PHE A 219 1.50 -26.05 21.67
CA PHE A 219 1.19 -24.70 21.24
C PHE A 219 0.82 -23.77 22.42
N SER A 220 0.20 -24.33 23.48
CA SER A 220 -0.31 -23.54 24.63
C SER A 220 0.48 -23.67 25.93
N SER A 221 1.38 -24.67 26.11
CA SER A 221 2.02 -24.89 27.41
C SER A 221 3.39 -25.57 27.32
N GLN A 222 4.41 -24.95 27.94
CA GLN A 222 5.75 -25.46 28.31
C GLN A 222 6.98 -25.06 27.47
N LYS A 223 8.08 -24.96 28.24
CA LYS A 223 9.48 -24.66 27.87
C LYS A 223 9.98 -25.62 26.79
N LYS A 224 10.81 -25.10 25.85
CA LYS A 224 11.62 -25.91 24.92
C LYS A 224 12.26 -27.06 25.71
N ARG A 225 11.83 -28.31 25.49
CA ARG A 225 12.55 -29.47 25.99
C ARG A 225 13.87 -29.58 25.20
N VAL A 226 14.97 -29.70 25.91
CA VAL A 226 16.30 -29.91 25.34
C VAL A 226 16.39 -31.37 24.91
N PHE A 227 16.51 -31.61 23.60
CA PHE A 227 16.84 -32.93 23.09
C PHE A 227 18.29 -33.25 23.43
N PRO A 228 18.66 -34.51 23.69
CA PRO A 228 20.06 -34.90 23.60
C PRO A 228 20.55 -34.63 22.17
N LEU A 229 21.44 -33.66 22.04
CA LEU A 229 22.24 -33.39 20.85
C LEU A 229 23.00 -34.69 20.52
N GLY A 230 22.47 -35.49 19.60
CA GLY A 230 23.03 -36.80 19.27
C GLY A 230 22.16 -37.66 18.36
N LEU A 231 20.87 -37.36 18.20
CA LEU A 231 20.00 -38.09 17.27
C LEU A 231 20.08 -37.53 15.85
N SER A 232 21.28 -37.71 15.30
CA SER A 232 21.56 -37.79 13.88
C SER A 232 20.95 -39.07 13.27
N VAL A 233 19.66 -39.32 13.49
CA VAL A 233 18.93 -40.34 12.70
C VAL A 233 18.78 -39.86 11.26
N VAL A 234 18.78 -38.53 11.04
CA VAL A 234 18.70 -37.92 9.71
C VAL A 234 20.02 -38.01 8.92
N ALA A 235 21.19 -38.11 9.58
CA ALA A 235 22.47 -38.24 8.86
C ALA A 235 22.94 -39.69 8.68
N SER A 236 22.27 -40.67 9.29
CA SER A 236 22.61 -42.10 9.20
C SER A 236 21.65 -42.92 8.34
N VAL A 237 20.58 -42.31 7.84
CA VAL A 237 19.72 -42.95 6.84
C VAL A 237 19.91 -42.18 5.53
N GLY A 238 20.58 -42.83 4.57
CA GLY A 238 20.88 -42.29 3.25
C GLY A 238 19.63 -41.86 2.50
N ALA A 239 19.83 -41.19 1.36
CA ALA A 239 18.77 -40.66 0.48
C ALA A 239 17.58 -41.63 0.39
N PHE A 240 16.50 -41.31 1.10
CA PHE A 240 15.34 -42.16 1.18
C PHE A 240 14.66 -42.19 -0.19
N VAL A 241 14.45 -43.40 -0.70
CA VAL A 241 13.56 -43.68 -1.83
C VAL A 241 12.15 -43.18 -1.45
N PRO A 242 11.37 -42.59 -2.38
CA PRO A 242 10.01 -42.17 -2.09
C PRO A 242 9.19 -43.31 -1.49
N LEU A 243 8.32 -42.98 -0.53
CA LEU A 243 7.37 -43.93 0.04
C LEU A 243 6.52 -44.54 -1.07
N ASP A 244 6.65 -45.85 -1.27
CA ASP A 244 5.58 -46.60 -1.89
C ASP A 244 4.50 -46.83 -0.82
N ALA A 245 3.39 -46.09 -0.94
CA ALA A 245 2.28 -46.14 0.01
C ALA A 245 1.66 -47.54 0.12
N SER A 246 1.84 -48.39 -0.89
CA SER A 246 1.38 -49.78 -0.88
C SER A 246 2.03 -50.62 0.22
N ASN A 247 3.33 -50.44 0.46
CA ASN A 247 4.10 -51.17 1.49
C ASN A 247 3.73 -50.74 2.92
N LEU A 248 3.18 -49.54 3.10
CA LEU A 248 2.81 -49.04 4.43
C LEU A 248 1.52 -49.69 4.98
N ASN A 249 0.65 -50.19 4.10
CA ASN A 249 -0.53 -50.96 4.49
C ASN A 249 -0.16 -52.33 5.09
N GLU A 250 1.06 -52.82 4.81
CA GLU A 250 1.59 -54.10 5.29
C GLU A 250 2.20 -54.01 6.70
N LEU A 251 2.21 -52.81 7.31
CA LEU A 251 2.73 -52.61 8.65
C LEU A 251 1.94 -53.43 9.70
N PRO A 252 2.63 -54.07 10.66
CA PRO A 252 1.97 -54.75 11.78
C PRO A 252 1.00 -53.83 12.51
N GLU A 253 -0.18 -54.35 12.86
CA GLU A 253 -1.26 -53.59 13.51
C GLU A 253 -0.79 -52.90 14.80
N ALA A 254 -0.03 -53.61 15.63
CA ALA A 254 0.53 -53.06 16.87
C ALA A 254 1.49 -51.87 16.64
N ILE A 255 2.13 -51.78 15.48
CA ILE A 255 2.99 -50.65 15.09
C ILE A 255 2.14 -49.51 14.53
N ARG A 256 1.13 -49.82 13.70
CA ARG A 256 0.21 -48.84 13.13
C ARG A 256 -0.58 -48.09 14.21
N GLU A 257 -1.13 -48.80 15.19
CA GLU A 257 -1.86 -48.20 16.31
C GLU A 257 -0.98 -47.27 17.14
N LYS A 258 0.25 -47.70 17.43
CA LYS A 258 1.21 -46.90 18.21
C LYS A 258 1.71 -45.66 17.48
N LEU A 259 1.78 -45.69 16.14
CA LEU A 259 2.13 -44.53 15.31
C LEU A 259 0.98 -43.56 15.12
N ALA A 260 -0.25 -44.05 15.06
CA ALA A 260 -1.43 -43.19 14.85
C ALA A 260 -1.70 -42.25 16.04
N MET A 261 -1.54 -42.75 17.27
CA MET A 261 -1.80 -41.98 18.50
C MET A 261 -1.01 -40.66 18.60
N PRO A 262 0.32 -40.62 18.41
CA PRO A 262 1.08 -39.37 18.45
C PRO A 262 0.69 -38.44 17.30
N LEU A 263 0.55 -38.95 16.07
CA LEU A 263 0.23 -38.14 14.89
C LEU A 263 -1.16 -37.51 14.97
N SER A 264 -2.16 -38.23 15.48
CA SER A 264 -3.50 -37.68 15.73
C SER A 264 -3.52 -36.57 16.77
N ARG A 265 -2.61 -36.58 17.75
CA ARG A 265 -2.49 -35.49 18.74
C ARG A 265 -1.89 -34.21 18.16
N ILE A 266 -1.15 -34.30 17.06
CA ILE A 266 -0.52 -33.16 16.40
C ILE A 266 -1.53 -32.35 15.60
N ILE A 267 -2.54 -33.04 15.05
CA ILE A 267 -3.50 -32.46 14.11
C ILE A 267 -4.20 -31.20 14.64
N PRO A 268 -4.74 -31.17 15.88
CA PRO A 268 -5.40 -29.97 16.40
C PRO A 268 -4.48 -28.73 16.40
N ASP A 269 -3.23 -28.89 16.87
CA ASP A 269 -2.24 -27.81 16.88
C ASP A 269 -1.89 -27.37 15.45
N TRP A 270 -1.77 -28.31 14.52
CA TRP A 270 -1.50 -28.00 13.12
C TRP A 270 -2.64 -27.22 12.45
N ILE A 271 -3.90 -27.59 12.75
CA ILE A 271 -5.10 -26.89 12.28
C ILE A 271 -5.14 -25.45 12.82
N GLU A 272 -4.83 -25.25 14.11
CA GLU A 272 -4.75 -23.92 14.72
C GLU A 272 -3.67 -23.05 14.04
N VAL A 273 -2.49 -23.63 13.79
CA VAL A 273 -1.39 -22.95 13.11
C VAL A 273 -1.75 -22.58 11.67
N ILE A 274 -2.43 -23.43 10.92
CA ILE A 274 -2.91 -23.09 9.58
C ILE A 274 -3.82 -21.87 9.63
N GLY A 275 -4.79 -21.84 10.55
CA GLY A 275 -5.67 -20.69 10.71
C GLY A 275 -4.87 -19.41 10.95
N ALA A 276 -3.95 -19.44 11.91
CA ALA A 276 -3.12 -18.27 12.24
C ALA A 276 -2.22 -17.83 11.07
N VAL A 277 -1.64 -18.77 10.31
CA VAL A 277 -0.80 -18.44 9.15
C VAL A 277 -1.65 -17.84 8.03
N LEU A 278 -2.80 -18.45 7.70
CA LEU A 278 -3.68 -17.94 6.66
C LEU A 278 -4.22 -16.54 6.99
N ASP A 279 -4.49 -16.23 8.25
CA ASP A 279 -4.89 -14.87 8.68
C ASP A 279 -3.77 -13.83 8.46
N ILE A 280 -2.50 -14.22 8.57
CA ILE A 280 -1.35 -13.35 8.31
C ILE A 280 -1.14 -13.19 6.79
N VAL A 281 -1.31 -14.28 6.04
CA VAL A 281 -1.25 -14.29 4.57
C VAL A 281 -2.36 -13.38 4.01
N ASP A 282 -3.59 -13.47 4.52
CA ASP A 282 -4.73 -12.62 4.14
C ASP A 282 -4.40 -11.13 4.19
N LYS A 283 -3.93 -10.66 5.35
CA LYS A 283 -3.57 -9.24 5.54
C LYS A 283 -2.45 -8.80 4.59
N SER A 284 -1.51 -9.69 4.32
CA SER A 284 -0.34 -9.41 3.49
C SER A 284 -0.69 -9.39 2.00
N LEU A 285 -1.46 -10.37 1.52
CA LEU A 285 -1.94 -10.42 0.15
C LEU A 285 -2.90 -9.28 -0.15
N THR A 286 -3.89 -9.06 0.72
CA THR A 286 -4.88 -7.98 0.55
C THR A 286 -4.19 -6.63 0.42
N SER A 287 -3.25 -6.30 1.32
CA SER A 287 -2.58 -4.99 1.27
C SER A 287 -1.74 -4.78 0.01
N ARG A 288 -1.01 -5.81 -0.46
CA ARG A 288 -0.19 -5.72 -1.68
C ARG A 288 -1.03 -5.63 -2.93
N TRP A 289 -2.03 -6.49 -3.04
CA TRP A 289 -2.85 -6.57 -4.24
C TRP A 289 -3.71 -5.31 -4.39
N MET A 290 -4.18 -4.74 -3.27
CA MET A 290 -4.76 -3.41 -3.23
C MET A 290 -3.83 -2.32 -3.76
N ALA A 291 -2.55 -2.34 -3.37
CA ALA A 291 -1.58 -1.37 -3.88
C ALA A 291 -1.37 -1.51 -5.39
N CYS A 292 -1.31 -2.74 -5.91
CA CYS A 292 -1.17 -3.01 -7.34
C CYS A 292 -2.41 -2.59 -8.14
N GLU A 293 -3.62 -2.94 -7.68
CA GLU A 293 -4.88 -2.60 -8.34
C GLU A 293 -5.17 -1.09 -8.30
N ARG A 294 -4.75 -0.39 -7.24
CA ARG A 294 -4.97 1.07 -7.09
C ARG A 294 -4.06 1.91 -7.98
N ALA A 295 -2.82 1.47 -8.23
CA ALA A 295 -1.81 2.20 -9.00
C ALA A 295 -2.30 2.76 -10.36
N PRO A 296 -2.96 1.96 -11.25
CA PRO A 296 -3.43 2.49 -12.54
C PRO A 296 -4.50 3.56 -12.39
N TYR A 297 -5.40 3.42 -11.41
CA TYR A 297 -6.44 4.42 -11.17
C TYR A 297 -5.86 5.72 -10.62
N GLU A 298 -4.81 5.66 -9.79
CA GLU A 298 -4.12 6.86 -9.30
C GLU A 298 -3.41 7.60 -10.44
N GLU A 299 -2.81 6.87 -11.39
CA GLU A 299 -2.20 7.45 -12.58
C GLU A 299 -3.25 8.10 -13.50
N GLU A 300 -4.39 7.44 -13.73
CA GLU A 300 -5.53 8.01 -14.48
C GLU A 300 -6.07 9.28 -13.81
N LEU A 301 -6.20 9.28 -12.48
CA LEU A 301 -6.63 10.46 -11.73
C LEU A 301 -5.65 11.62 -11.91
N ASN A 302 -4.36 11.37 -11.71
CA ASN A 302 -3.31 12.38 -11.82
C ASN A 302 -3.26 12.99 -13.23
N THR A 303 -3.33 12.16 -14.26
CA THR A 303 -3.34 12.60 -15.67
C THR A 303 -4.59 13.41 -16.00
N THR A 304 -5.77 12.97 -15.53
CA THR A 304 -7.03 13.68 -15.73
C THR A 304 -7.03 15.05 -15.06
N VAL A 305 -6.55 15.12 -13.81
CA VAL A 305 -6.44 16.38 -13.05
C VAL A 305 -5.46 17.33 -13.72
N GLN A 306 -4.27 16.87 -14.11
CA GLN A 306 -3.28 17.69 -14.80
C GLN A 306 -3.81 18.23 -16.13
N THR A 307 -4.49 17.40 -16.92
CA THR A 307 -5.12 17.81 -18.18
C THR A 307 -6.20 18.88 -17.93
N ALA A 308 -7.06 18.68 -16.93
CA ALA A 308 -8.09 19.66 -16.57
C ALA A 308 -7.50 21.02 -16.14
N LEU A 309 -6.40 21.01 -15.40
CA LEU A 309 -5.67 22.21 -14.97
C LEU A 309 -5.01 22.91 -16.15
N GLN A 310 -4.36 22.16 -17.06
CA GLN A 310 -3.76 22.72 -18.28
C GLN A 310 -4.82 23.37 -19.19
N ASP A 311 -5.95 22.69 -19.42
CA ASP A 311 -7.08 23.23 -20.18
C ASP A 311 -7.65 24.51 -19.55
N ALA A 312 -7.84 24.51 -18.22
CA ALA A 312 -8.33 25.67 -17.49
C ALA A 312 -7.35 26.84 -17.61
N PHE A 313 -6.06 26.56 -17.52
CA PHE A 313 -5.03 27.57 -17.67
C PHE A 313 -4.90 28.12 -19.09
N ALA A 314 -5.03 27.27 -20.12
CA ALA A 314 -5.07 27.71 -21.52
C ALA A 314 -6.26 28.66 -21.77
N ARG A 315 -7.45 28.32 -21.25
CA ARG A 315 -8.63 29.21 -21.32
C ARG A 315 -8.40 30.51 -20.56
N PHE A 316 -7.80 30.44 -19.37
CA PHE A 316 -7.50 31.61 -18.54
C PHE A 316 -6.49 32.55 -19.20
N THR A 317 -5.38 32.02 -19.73
CA THR A 317 -4.36 32.82 -20.43
C THR A 317 -4.91 33.47 -21.69
N HIS A 318 -5.76 32.78 -22.44
CA HIS A 318 -6.49 33.39 -23.55
C HIS A 318 -7.37 34.55 -23.07
N ALA A 319 -8.16 34.34 -22.01
CA ALA A 319 -9.04 35.37 -21.46
C ALA A 319 -8.29 36.61 -20.95
N LEU A 320 -7.08 36.45 -20.40
CA LEU A 320 -6.19 37.54 -19.98
C LEU A 320 -5.71 38.39 -21.16
N VAL A 321 -5.36 37.76 -22.29
CA VAL A 321 -4.88 38.46 -23.49
C VAL A 321 -6.01 39.18 -24.19
N THR A 322 -7.20 38.57 -24.27
CA THR A 322 -8.39 39.15 -24.92
C THR A 322 -9.19 40.08 -24.01
N ASP A 323 -8.68 40.40 -22.81
CA ASP A 323 -9.31 41.29 -21.82
C ASP A 323 -10.74 40.89 -21.39
N GLN A 324 -11.10 39.62 -21.58
CA GLN A 324 -12.45 39.10 -21.31
C GLN A 324 -12.76 38.98 -19.82
N LEU A 325 -11.76 39.15 -18.95
CA LEU A 325 -11.90 39.07 -17.50
C LEU A 325 -12.46 40.34 -16.86
N TYR A 326 -12.40 41.49 -17.58
CA TYR A 326 -12.93 42.76 -17.12
C TYR A 326 -13.68 43.48 -18.25
N ALA A 327 -14.89 43.00 -18.56
CA ALA A 327 -15.84 43.67 -19.47
C ALA A 327 -16.31 45.08 -18.98
N MET A 328 -15.87 45.53 -17.79
CA MET A 328 -16.30 46.78 -17.15
C MET A 328 -15.46 48.02 -17.49
N ARG A 329 -14.44 47.94 -18.36
CA ARG A 329 -13.69 49.15 -18.77
C ARG A 329 -14.52 50.17 -19.57
N THR A 330 -15.76 49.84 -19.92
CA THR A 330 -16.63 50.67 -20.77
C THR A 330 -17.60 51.60 -20.04
N VAL A 331 -17.63 51.66 -18.71
CA VAL A 331 -18.67 52.43 -17.99
C VAL A 331 -18.24 53.86 -17.63
N ASP A 332 -16.95 54.18 -17.53
CA ASP A 332 -16.49 55.55 -17.27
C ASP A 332 -15.91 56.21 -18.52
N GLY A 333 -16.81 56.77 -19.34
CA GLY A 333 -16.68 58.12 -19.91
C GLY A 333 -15.53 58.48 -20.86
N GLU A 334 -14.52 57.65 -21.09
CA GLU A 334 -13.44 57.94 -22.04
C GLU A 334 -13.28 56.79 -23.02
N ARG A 335 -13.54 57.09 -24.30
CA ARG A 335 -13.16 56.24 -25.45
C ARG A 335 -11.64 56.13 -25.50
N SER A 336 -11.05 55.30 -24.64
CA SER A 336 -9.71 54.79 -24.86
C SER A 336 -9.83 53.61 -25.82
N SER A 337 -9.29 53.79 -27.02
CA SER A 337 -9.20 52.77 -28.05
C SER A 337 -8.67 51.46 -27.47
N THR A 338 -9.44 50.38 -27.58
CA THR A 338 -9.08 48.99 -27.25
C THR A 338 -8.06 48.43 -28.25
N ASN A 339 -6.91 49.09 -28.38
CA ASN A 339 -5.82 48.74 -29.29
C ASN A 339 -4.44 48.97 -28.64
N GLY A 340 -4.34 48.69 -27.33
CA GLY A 340 -3.05 48.70 -26.62
C GLY A 340 -2.47 47.30 -26.60
N ASP A 341 -1.21 47.15 -27.05
CA ASP A 341 -0.49 45.88 -27.02
C ASP A 341 -0.51 45.27 -25.60
N PRO A 342 -0.73 43.95 -25.45
CA PRO A 342 -0.81 43.30 -24.15
C PRO A 342 0.52 43.42 -23.41
N LEU A 343 0.46 43.60 -22.10
CA LEU A 343 1.65 43.58 -21.26
C LEU A 343 2.18 42.16 -21.18
N VAL A 344 3.39 41.92 -21.69
CA VAL A 344 4.05 40.62 -21.59
C VAL A 344 4.65 40.48 -20.20
N VAL A 345 4.15 39.52 -19.44
CA VAL A 345 4.59 39.20 -18.07
C VAL A 345 5.25 37.83 -18.09
N THR A 346 6.58 37.83 -17.98
CA THR A 346 7.38 36.61 -17.84
C THR A 346 7.68 36.37 -16.36
N ILE A 347 7.36 35.18 -15.88
CA ILE A 347 7.66 34.77 -14.49
C ILE A 347 8.82 33.79 -14.53
N LEU A 348 9.85 34.10 -13.75
CA LEU A 348 11.09 33.32 -13.66
C LEU A 348 11.26 32.77 -12.24
N SER A 349 11.82 31.58 -12.12
CA SER A 349 12.27 31.04 -10.83
C SER A 349 13.78 31.24 -10.69
N LYS A 350 14.23 31.74 -9.53
CA LYS A 350 15.65 31.78 -9.17
C LYS A 350 15.80 31.31 -7.71
N GLY A 351 16.15 30.05 -7.53
CA GLY A 351 16.14 29.40 -6.22
C GLY A 351 14.73 29.37 -5.64
N LYS A 352 14.54 29.87 -4.40
CA LYS A 352 13.22 29.94 -3.75
C LYS A 352 12.38 31.17 -4.14
N MET A 353 12.90 32.04 -5.01
CA MET A 353 12.27 33.31 -5.37
C MET A 353 11.66 33.27 -6.77
N LEU A 354 10.45 33.79 -6.91
CA LEU A 354 9.77 34.09 -8.16
C LEU A 354 10.02 35.55 -8.54
N ILE A 355 10.50 35.79 -9.75
CA ILE A 355 10.83 37.13 -10.27
C ILE A 355 9.87 37.44 -11.42
N VAL A 356 9.22 38.60 -11.35
CA VAL A 356 8.28 39.04 -12.39
C VAL A 356 8.97 40.05 -13.30
N GLN A 357 8.96 39.77 -14.61
CA GLN A 357 9.43 40.68 -15.65
C GLN A 357 8.24 41.13 -16.49
N ALA A 358 7.94 42.42 -16.49
CA ALA A 358 6.86 43.01 -17.27
C ALA A 358 7.43 43.94 -18.35
N ARG A 359 7.04 43.73 -19.61
CA ARG A 359 7.41 44.59 -20.74
C ARG A 359 6.20 44.83 -21.65
N ARG A 360 6.09 46.02 -22.22
CA ARG A 360 5.18 46.25 -23.35
C ARG A 360 5.90 45.85 -24.63
N GLU A 361 5.24 45.11 -25.50
CA GLU A 361 5.69 44.95 -26.88
C GLU A 361 5.49 46.29 -27.59
N SER A 362 6.42 47.22 -27.44
CA SER A 362 6.47 48.38 -28.32
C SER A 362 6.96 47.89 -29.68
N LEU A 363 6.11 48.00 -30.71
CA LEU A 363 6.49 47.95 -32.12
C LEU A 363 7.70 48.87 -32.35
N PHE A 364 8.90 48.31 -32.35
CA PHE A 364 10.02 48.88 -33.06
C PHE A 364 10.09 48.12 -34.39
N VAL A 365 9.56 48.77 -35.42
CA VAL A 365 9.91 48.51 -36.82
C VAL A 365 11.37 48.90 -37.02
#